data_AF-A0A448WXR2-F1
#
_entry.id   AF-A0A448WXR2-F1
#
_cell.length_a   1.000
_cell.length_b   1.000
_cell.length_c   1.000
_cell.angle_alpha   90.00
_cell.angle_beta   90.00
_cell.angle_gamma   90.00
#
_symmetry.space_group_name_H-M   'P 1'
#
loop_
_entity.id
_entity.type
_entity.pdbx_description
1 polymer ?
#
loop_
_entity_poly.entity_id
_entity_poly.type
_entity_poly.pdbx_seq_one_letter_code
_entity_poly.pdbx_strand_id
1 'polypeptide(L)'
;MIRIFFLNLGLKVEITHCGAMRRKYRVCSVTRRSAQTQSFPLQLDTGQTVECTVAKYFAERYHLRLEYPHLPCLQVGQEHKHTYLPLEVCNMMPGQRCIKKLTDMQTSTMIKATARSAPDREKEINSLVSRYN
;
A
#
# COMPACT_ATOMS: atom_id res chain seq x y z
N MET A 1 2.18 3.96 -12.27
CA MET A 1 2.88 2.77 -11.70
C MET A 1 2.19 2.16 -10.47
N ILE A 2 1.34 2.89 -9.72
CA ILE A 2 0.72 2.43 -8.45
C ILE A 2 -0.47 1.47 -8.64
N ARG A 3 -1.08 1.43 -9.83
CA ARG A 3 -2.37 0.75 -10.07
C ARG A 3 -2.34 -0.79 -10.09
N ILE A 4 -1.16 -1.43 -10.24
CA ILE A 4 -1.05 -2.89 -10.43
C ILE A 4 -0.54 -3.63 -9.17
N PHE A 5 0.15 -2.96 -8.25
CA PHE A 5 0.81 -3.66 -7.14
C PHE A 5 -0.15 -4.16 -6.05
N PHE A 6 -1.27 -3.46 -5.82
CA PHE A 6 -2.25 -3.83 -4.78
C PHE A 6 -3.08 -5.09 -5.09
N LEU A 7 -2.93 -5.69 -6.27
CA LEU A 7 -3.44 -7.04 -6.57
C LEU A 7 -2.68 -8.16 -5.82
N ASN A 8 -1.67 -7.81 -5.02
CA ASN A 8 -1.05 -8.71 -4.05
C ASN A 8 -1.75 -8.59 -2.70
N LEU A 9 -2.62 -9.57 -2.39
CA LEU A 9 -3.09 -9.78 -1.03
C LEU A 9 -1.87 -9.94 -0.10
N GLY A 10 -1.84 -9.17 0.98
CA GLY A 10 -0.82 -9.26 2.01
C GLY A 10 0.33 -8.27 1.94
N LEU A 11 0.32 -7.30 1.00
CA LEU A 11 1.23 -6.16 1.07
C LEU A 11 0.98 -5.32 2.33
N LYS A 12 2.03 -4.70 2.84
CA LYS A 12 2.00 -3.75 3.95
C LYS A 12 2.02 -2.32 3.42
N VAL A 13 1.10 -1.52 3.92
CA VAL A 13 1.01 -0.08 3.65
C VAL A 13 1.14 0.70 4.94
N GLU A 14 1.66 1.91 4.83
CA GLU A 14 1.62 2.90 5.89
C GLU A 14 0.64 4.03 5.53
N ILE A 15 -0.06 4.56 6.53
CA ILE A 15 -0.99 5.67 6.31
C ILE A 15 -0.31 7.03 6.45
N THR A 16 -0.79 8.01 5.70
CA THR A 16 -0.26 9.38 5.69
C THR A 16 -1.22 10.43 6.25
N HIS A 17 -2.49 10.07 6.46
CA HIS A 17 -3.53 11.03 6.86
C HIS A 17 -3.62 11.31 8.37
N CYS A 18 -2.90 10.57 9.22
CA CYS A 18 -2.90 10.77 10.68
C CYS A 18 -1.69 11.59 11.19
N GLY A 19 -1.24 12.58 10.40
CA GLY A 19 -0.13 13.47 10.78
C GLY A 19 1.15 12.71 11.14
N ALA A 20 1.65 12.90 12.36
CA ALA A 20 2.86 12.24 12.86
C ALA A 20 2.70 10.73 13.08
N MET A 21 1.46 10.22 13.19
CA MET A 21 1.21 8.81 13.46
C MET A 21 1.13 7.99 12.18
N ARG A 22 2.22 7.32 11.83
CA ARG A 22 2.34 6.47 10.63
C ARG A 22 1.98 5.01 10.94
N ARG A 23 0.69 4.73 11.13
CA ARG A 23 0.22 3.35 11.37
C ARG A 23 0.47 2.49 10.13
N LYS A 24 0.77 1.21 10.38
CA LYS A 24 1.06 0.21 9.35
C LYS A 24 -0.06 -0.81 9.30
N TYR A 25 -0.49 -1.18 8.11
CA TYR A 25 -1.56 -2.13 7.89
C TYR A 25 -1.19 -3.16 6.83
N ARG A 26 -1.72 -4.37 6.98
CA ARG A 26 -1.72 -5.38 5.93
C ARG A 26 -2.97 -5.19 5.07
N VAL A 27 -2.79 -5.14 3.75
CA VAL A 27 -3.86 -5.09 2.77
C VAL A 27 -4.48 -6.48 2.64
N CYS A 28 -5.78 -6.55 2.86
CA CYS A 28 -6.59 -7.76 2.73
C CYS A 28 -7.17 -7.85 1.34
N SER A 29 -7.81 -6.78 0.86
CA SER A 29 -8.50 -6.78 -0.42
C SER A 29 -8.55 -5.38 -1.02
N VAL A 30 -9.02 -5.28 -2.26
CA VAL A 30 -9.35 -4.01 -2.91
C VAL A 30 -10.86 -3.98 -3.11
N THR A 31 -11.50 -2.86 -2.78
CA THR A 31 -12.96 -2.74 -2.91
C THR A 31 -13.37 -2.73 -4.38
N ARG A 32 -14.56 -3.28 -4.68
CA ARG A 32 -15.14 -3.19 -6.03
C ARG A 32 -15.76 -1.82 -6.29
N ARG A 33 -16.29 -1.19 -5.23
CA ARG A 33 -16.88 0.15 -5.27
C ARG A 33 -15.81 1.21 -5.07
N SER A 34 -16.07 2.40 -5.59
CA SER A 34 -15.23 3.58 -5.46
C SER A 34 -15.34 4.22 -4.07
N ALA A 35 -14.36 5.03 -3.67
CA ALA A 35 -14.36 5.71 -2.36
C ALA A 35 -15.61 6.58 -2.10
N GLN A 36 -16.21 7.16 -3.14
CA GLN A 36 -17.46 7.92 -3.03
C GLN A 36 -18.70 7.08 -2.74
N THR A 37 -18.73 5.81 -3.16
CA THR A 37 -19.90 4.91 -3.03
C THR A 37 -19.68 3.76 -2.04
N GLN A 38 -18.43 3.50 -1.65
CA GLN A 38 -18.11 2.53 -0.63
C GLN A 38 -18.52 3.09 0.73
N SER A 39 -19.50 2.46 1.36
CA SER A 39 -19.94 2.78 2.72
C SER A 39 -19.41 1.78 3.74
N PHE A 40 -19.44 2.19 5.00
CA PHE A 40 -19.18 1.35 6.15
C PHE A 40 -20.00 1.83 7.36
N PRO A 41 -20.29 0.92 8.30
CA PRO A 41 -20.96 1.29 9.54
C PRO A 41 -19.98 2.08 10.42
N LEU A 42 -20.28 3.35 10.64
CA LEU A 42 -19.56 4.25 11.53
C LEU A 42 -20.31 4.34 12.86
N GLN A 43 -19.66 3.92 13.94
CA GLN A 43 -20.16 4.18 15.30
C GLN A 43 -19.80 5.61 15.70
N LEU A 44 -20.82 6.39 16.07
CA LEU A 44 -20.68 7.73 16.61
C LEU A 44 -20.47 7.67 18.13
N ASP A 45 -19.96 8.75 18.71
CA ASP A 45 -19.74 8.88 20.16
C ASP A 45 -21.05 8.77 20.96
N THR A 46 -22.19 9.02 20.31
CA THR A 46 -23.54 8.87 20.88
C THR A 46 -23.98 7.40 21.01
N GLY A 47 -23.17 6.45 20.54
CA GLY A 47 -23.51 5.02 20.50
C GLY A 47 -24.36 4.61 19.29
N GLN A 48 -24.81 5.55 18.47
CA GLN A 48 -25.53 5.26 17.23
C GLN A 48 -24.58 4.78 16.14
N THR A 49 -25.01 3.80 15.35
CA THR A 49 -24.29 3.38 14.13
C THR A 49 -24.96 4.01 12.92
N VAL A 50 -24.19 4.73 12.09
CA VAL A 50 -24.66 5.35 10.85
C VAL A 50 -23.84 4.84 9.67
N GLU A 51 -24.47 4.69 8.52
CA GLU A 51 -23.75 4.39 7.28
C GLU A 51 -23.04 5.66 6.77
N CYS A 52 -21.72 5.59 6.61
CA CYS A 52 -20.92 6.69 6.09
C CYS A 52 -20.06 6.21 4.91
N THR A 53 -19.92 7.04 3.87
CA THR A 53 -19.03 6.72 2.76
C THR A 53 -17.59 7.05 3.11
N VAL A 54 -16.64 6.32 2.52
CA VAL A 54 -15.21 6.56 2.76
C VAL A 54 -14.83 8.00 2.39
N ALA A 55 -15.25 8.49 1.23
CA ALA A 55 -14.95 9.87 0.82
C ALA A 55 -15.51 10.91 1.79
N LYS A 56 -16.77 10.73 2.26
CA LYS A 56 -17.39 11.65 3.23
C LYS A 56 -16.66 11.62 4.56
N TYR A 57 -16.36 10.43 5.07
CA TYR A 57 -15.63 10.27 6.33
C TYR A 57 -14.27 10.98 6.31
N PHE A 58 -13.50 10.85 5.23
CA PHE A 58 -12.19 11.50 5.14
C PHE A 58 -12.31 13.03 5.01
N ALA A 59 -13.33 13.53 4.31
CA ALA A 59 -13.60 14.96 4.21
C ALA A 59 -14.02 15.57 5.55
N GLU A 60 -14.85 14.88 6.33
CA GLU A 60 -15.38 15.40 7.60
C GLU A 60 -14.40 15.18 8.77
N ARG A 61 -13.83 13.99 8.90
CA ARG A 61 -13.01 13.61 10.06
C ARG A 61 -11.57 14.13 9.98
N TYR A 62 -11.02 14.18 8.77
CA TYR A 62 -9.62 14.54 8.53
C TYR A 62 -9.47 15.81 7.68
N HIS A 63 -10.58 16.48 7.32
CA HIS A 63 -10.57 17.64 6.42
C HIS A 63 -9.83 17.38 5.09
N LEU A 64 -9.86 16.12 4.64
CA LEU A 64 -9.15 15.66 3.45
C LEU A 64 -10.15 15.39 2.33
N ARG A 65 -10.18 16.29 1.34
CA ARG A 65 -10.94 16.08 0.11
C ARG A 65 -10.13 15.21 -0.85
N LEU A 66 -10.64 14.02 -1.13
CA LEU A 66 -10.02 13.12 -2.09
C LEU A 66 -10.05 13.72 -3.50
N GLU A 67 -8.92 13.66 -4.21
CA GLU A 67 -8.82 14.09 -5.61
C GLU A 67 -9.39 13.04 -6.57
N TYR A 68 -9.28 11.75 -6.20
CA TYR A 68 -9.70 10.62 -7.00
C TYR A 68 -10.76 9.77 -6.29
N PRO A 69 -11.92 10.35 -5.92
CA PRO A 69 -12.97 9.64 -5.17
C PRO A 69 -13.65 8.51 -5.97
N HIS A 70 -13.44 8.49 -7.29
CA HIS A 70 -13.92 7.45 -8.21
C HIS A 70 -13.05 6.19 -8.20
N LEU A 71 -11.85 6.23 -7.60
CA LEU A 71 -10.98 5.06 -7.46
C LEU A 71 -11.44 4.15 -6.31
N PRO A 72 -11.10 2.84 -6.37
CA PRO A 72 -11.39 1.91 -5.28
C PRO A 72 -10.52 2.20 -4.04
N CYS A 73 -10.93 1.62 -2.92
CA CYS A 73 -10.22 1.66 -1.64
C CYS A 73 -9.48 0.35 -1.37
N LEU A 74 -8.51 0.39 -0.46
CA LEU A 74 -7.89 -0.79 0.14
C LEU A 74 -8.68 -1.20 1.37
N GLN A 75 -9.08 -2.46 1.48
CA GLN A 75 -9.51 -3.03 2.74
C GLN A 75 -8.29 -3.54 3.50
N VAL A 76 -8.19 -3.16 4.77
CA VAL A 76 -7.01 -3.47 5.58
C VAL A 76 -7.36 -4.05 6.95
N GLY A 77 -6.41 -4.74 7.56
CA GLY A 77 -6.57 -5.28 8.92
C GLY A 77 -7.19 -6.67 8.94
N GLN A 78 -8.35 -6.82 9.59
CA GLN A 78 -9.11 -8.07 9.59
C GLN A 78 -10.21 -7.97 8.55
N GLU A 79 -10.45 -9.03 7.79
CA GLU A 79 -11.43 -9.02 6.69
C GLU A 79 -12.87 -8.77 7.17
N HIS A 80 -13.21 -9.22 8.38
CA HIS A 80 -14.51 -8.93 9.00
C HIS A 80 -14.64 -7.48 9.52
N LYS A 81 -13.54 -6.73 9.59
CA LYS A 81 -13.57 -5.31 9.98
C LYS A 81 -13.71 -4.45 8.72
N HIS A 82 -14.67 -3.55 8.75
CA HIS A 82 -14.95 -2.60 7.67
C HIS A 82 -13.97 -1.41 7.66
N THR A 83 -12.66 -1.70 7.62
CA THR A 83 -11.63 -0.65 7.55
C THR A 83 -11.18 -0.46 6.11
N TYR A 84 -11.59 0.66 5.52
CA TYR A 84 -11.29 1.02 4.14
C TYR A 84 -10.40 2.27 4.09
N LEU A 85 -9.34 2.21 3.28
CA LEU A 85 -8.40 3.31 3.09
C LEU A 85 -8.36 3.72 1.61
N PRO A 86 -8.58 5.01 1.28
CA PRO A 86 -8.31 5.54 -0.05
C PRO A 86 -6.86 5.31 -0.47
N LEU A 87 -6.62 5.13 -1.77
CA LEU A 87 -5.27 4.93 -2.30
C LEU A 87 -4.36 6.15 -2.05
N GLU A 88 -4.93 7.35 -2.03
CA GLU A 88 -4.23 8.62 -1.81
C GLU A 88 -3.55 8.72 -0.44
N VAL A 89 -4.06 7.99 0.55
CA VAL A 89 -3.56 8.04 1.93
C VAL A 89 -2.67 6.84 2.30
N CYS A 90 -2.28 6.03 1.30
CA CYS A 90 -1.52 4.80 1.50
C CYS A 90 -0.17 4.84 0.77
N ASN A 91 0.92 4.69 1.52
CA ASN A 91 2.25 4.48 0.96
C ASN A 91 2.65 3.01 1.08
N MET A 92 3.27 2.46 0.04
CA MET A 92 3.84 1.11 0.12
C MET A 92 5.09 1.13 1.00
N MET A 93 5.15 0.21 1.96
CA MET A 93 6.34 0.09 2.81
C MET A 93 7.55 -0.41 2.00
N PRO A 94 8.76 0.11 2.26
CA PRO A 94 9.99 -0.40 1.65
C PRO A 94 10.34 -1.79 2.19
N GLY A 95 11.21 -2.51 1.47
CA GLY A 95 11.76 -3.81 1.91
C GLY A 95 10.81 -4.99 1.81
N GLN A 96 9.69 -4.84 1.09
CA GLN A 96 8.74 -5.93 0.86
C GLN A 96 9.21 -6.85 -0.27
N ARG A 97 9.34 -8.16 0.03
CA ARG A 97 9.70 -9.17 -0.97
C ARG A 97 8.52 -9.43 -1.91
N CYS A 98 8.75 -9.33 -3.21
CA CYS A 98 7.81 -9.83 -4.23
C CYS A 98 7.95 -11.37 -4.34
N ILE A 99 6.86 -12.10 -4.05
CA ILE A 99 6.83 -13.58 -4.07
C ILE A 99 6.29 -14.11 -5.42
N LYS A 100 5.44 -13.35 -6.11
CA LYS A 100 4.87 -13.77 -7.39
C LYS A 100 5.93 -13.81 -8.49
N LYS A 101 5.71 -14.70 -9.46
CA LYS A 101 6.54 -14.81 -10.66
C LYS A 101 6.54 -13.47 -11.42
N LEU A 102 7.73 -12.98 -11.72
CA LEU A 102 7.93 -11.78 -12.53
C LEU A 102 7.52 -12.06 -13.98
N THR A 103 7.10 -11.03 -14.72
CA THR A 103 6.88 -11.17 -16.16
C THR A 103 8.20 -11.44 -16.89
N ASP A 104 8.18 -11.97 -18.12
CA ASP A 104 9.41 -12.27 -18.86
C ASP A 104 10.27 -11.02 -19.08
N MET A 105 9.63 -9.87 -19.32
CA MET A 105 10.31 -8.57 -19.42
C MET A 105 10.97 -8.14 -18.10
N GLN A 106 10.27 -8.28 -16.98
CA GLN A 106 10.82 -7.99 -15.65
C GLN A 106 11.96 -8.95 -15.30
N THR A 107 11.82 -10.24 -15.64
CA THR A 107 12.83 -11.28 -15.43
C THR A 107 14.08 -10.99 -16.26
N SER A 108 13.92 -10.64 -17.54
CA SER A 108 15.04 -10.24 -18.41
C SER A 108 15.77 -9.02 -17.86
N THR A 109 15.03 -8.02 -17.40
CA THR A 109 15.61 -6.81 -16.80
C THR A 109 16.39 -7.15 -15.53
N MET A 110 15.83 -7.98 -14.66
CA MET A 110 16.50 -8.44 -13.44
C MET A 110 17.77 -9.22 -13.78
N ILE A 111 17.72 -10.18 -14.71
CA ILE A 111 18.88 -10.95 -15.15
C ILE A 111 19.98 -10.00 -15.64
N LYS A 112 19.65 -9.06 -16.54
CA LYS A 112 20.62 -8.08 -17.05
C LYS A 112 21.22 -7.21 -15.95
N ALA A 113 20.43 -6.84 -14.95
CA ALA A 113 20.90 -6.02 -13.83
C ALA A 113 21.78 -6.81 -12.84
N THR A 114 21.54 -8.12 -12.67
CA THR A 114 22.26 -8.97 -11.71
C THR A 114 23.42 -9.74 -12.32
N ALA A 115 23.40 -9.98 -13.64
CA ALA A 115 24.47 -10.69 -14.34
C ALA A 115 25.69 -9.77 -14.41
N ARG A 116 26.74 -10.12 -13.65
CA ARG A 116 28.03 -9.43 -13.65
C ARG A 116 29.16 -10.40 -13.90
N SER A 117 30.25 -9.89 -14.45
CA SER A 117 31.47 -10.67 -14.65
C SER A 117 32.10 -11.03 -13.29
N ALA A 118 32.87 -12.12 -13.25
CA ALA A 118 33.60 -12.54 -12.04
C ALA A 118 34.47 -11.41 -11.43
N PRO A 119 35.31 -10.68 -12.19
CA PRO A 119 36.12 -9.61 -11.62
C PRO A 119 35.29 -8.41 -11.12
N ASP A 120 34.17 -8.08 -11.77
CA ASP A 120 33.30 -6.99 -11.29
C ASP A 120 32.58 -7.37 -10.00
N ARG A 121 32.16 -8.64 -9.90
CA ARG A 121 31.53 -9.17 -8.69
C ARG A 121 32.50 -9.17 -7.51
N GLU A 122 33.76 -9.55 -7.72
CA GLU A 122 34.80 -9.50 -6.68
C GLU A 122 35.02 -8.06 -6.18
N LYS A 123 35.18 -7.09 -7.10
CA LYS A 123 35.32 -5.67 -6.74
C LYS A 123 34.13 -5.15 -5.94
N GLU A 124 32.91 -5.53 -6.31
CA GLU A 124 31.70 -5.12 -5.60
C GLU A 124 31.63 -5.73 -4.20
N ILE A 125 31.98 -7.01 -4.04
CA ILE A 125 32.07 -7.67 -2.73
C ILE A 125 33.11 -6.97 -1.84
N ASN A 126 34.33 -6.75 -2.35
CA ASN A 126 35.39 -6.09 -1.60
C ASN A 126 35.01 -4.66 -1.20
N SER A 127 34.35 -3.92 -2.10
CA SER A 127 33.83 -2.58 -1.82
C SER A 127 32.74 -2.59 -0.74
N LEU A 128 31.85 -3.58 -0.75
CA LEU A 128 30.79 -3.73 0.25
C LEU A 128 31.38 -4.07 1.63
N VAL A 129 32.36 -4.99 1.69
CA VAL A 129 33.05 -5.37 2.94
C VAL A 129 33.85 -4.19 3.50
N SER A 130 34.54 -3.44 2.66
CA SER A 130 35.30 -2.25 3.08
C SER A 130 34.42 -1.10 3.58
N ARG A 131 33.15 -1.01 3.14
CA ARG A 131 32.21 0.01 3.64
C ARG A 131 31.63 -0.33 5.01
N TYR A 132 31.75 -1.59 5.43
CA TYR A 132 31.17 -2.09 6.67
C TYR A 132 32.19 -2.16 7.81
N ASN A 133 33.49 -2.14 7.49
CA ASN A 133 34.59 -1.96 8.45
C ASN A 133 34.95 -0.47 8.56
#